data_AF-A0A830GFA6-F1
#
_entry.id   AF-A0A830GFA6-F1
#
_cell.length_a   1.000
_cell.length_b   1.000
_cell.length_c   1.000
_cell.angle_alpha   90.00
_cell.angle_beta   90.00
_cell.angle_gamma   90.00
#
_symmetry.space_group_name_H-M   'P 1'
#
loop_
_entity.id
_entity.type
_entity.pdbx_description
1 polymer ?
#
loop_
_entity_poly.entity_id
_entity_poly.type
_entity_poly.pdbx_seq_one_letter_code
_entity_poly.pdbx_strand_id
1 'polypeptide(L)'
;MSDLQPLSPEEAWRLYKDGRRDELSKETLDGQKYRIRAFIAWCEEEGIENLNDLDGRGLYAYRVWRREGNYGADDDEEPEELRTVTLKGNLATLRAFLRFCGNINAVSEELFEQVPLSAVSRGEDVSKTTLDPERAHAILDYLEKYHYTTRTHVVVLLLWHTGCRTAALRALDLEDLDLDASRPNADGLAVHFVHRPAEGTPLKNDEKGERWNTISEFVAAVLQGYIDGHRVPKTDEYDRAPLVTTEHGRITRPRCGTHSTGSHGPAGEGRGEPIGGGARSDPRFPGSRHDRVPPGTRRRRRQARQSPRAHGRAR
;
A
#
# COMPACT_ATOMS: atom_id res chain seq x y z
N MET A 1 -14.30 -20.77 33.37
CA MET A 1 -15.23 -20.12 32.42
C MET A 1 -14.91 -18.65 32.48
N SER A 2 -14.52 -18.05 31.36
CA SER A 2 -14.31 -16.60 31.28
C SER A 2 -15.66 -15.92 31.52
N ASP A 3 -15.73 -14.98 32.46
CA ASP A 3 -16.93 -14.13 32.68
C ASP A 3 -17.07 -13.16 31.50
N LEU A 4 -17.67 -13.64 30.42
CA LEU A 4 -17.91 -12.83 29.23
C LEU A 4 -18.91 -11.71 29.55
N GLN A 5 -18.60 -10.51 29.11
CA GLN A 5 -19.43 -9.32 29.26
C GLN A 5 -20.24 -9.12 27.97
N PRO A 6 -21.59 -9.10 28.03
CA PRO A 6 -22.43 -8.87 26.86
C PRO A 6 -22.03 -7.61 26.11
N LEU A 7 -21.88 -7.73 24.79
CA LEU A 7 -21.49 -6.62 23.93
C LEU A 7 -22.01 -6.86 22.51
N SER A 8 -22.64 -5.84 21.93
CA SER A 8 -23.10 -5.91 20.54
C SER A 8 -21.94 -5.78 19.54
N PRO A 9 -22.05 -6.34 18.32
CA PRO A 9 -21.05 -6.17 17.27
C PRO A 9 -20.73 -4.69 16.95
N GLU A 10 -21.74 -3.82 16.98
CA GLU A 10 -21.61 -2.39 16.69
C GLU A 10 -20.85 -1.64 17.78
N GLU A 11 -21.18 -1.91 19.04
CA GLU A 11 -20.48 -1.31 20.18
C GLU A 11 -19.05 -1.79 20.28
N ALA A 12 -18.79 -3.07 20.00
CA ALA A 12 -17.45 -3.62 19.92
C ALA A 12 -16.61 -2.93 18.84
N TRP A 13 -17.19 -2.66 17.68
CA TRP A 13 -16.52 -1.88 16.63
C TRP A 13 -16.21 -0.46 17.09
N ARG A 14 -17.13 0.21 17.81
CA ARG A 14 -16.87 1.54 18.37
C ARG A 14 -15.67 1.52 19.33
N LEU A 15 -15.65 0.58 20.27
CA LEU A 15 -14.53 0.42 21.23
C LEU A 15 -13.21 0.10 20.52
N TYR A 16 -13.24 -0.79 19.53
CA TYR A 16 -12.07 -1.14 18.73
C TYR A 16 -11.51 0.06 17.98
N LYS A 17 -12.39 0.83 17.33
CA LYS A 17 -12.00 2.03 16.59
C LYS A 17 -11.37 3.07 17.52
N ASP A 18 -11.97 3.31 18.68
CA ASP A 18 -11.47 4.29 19.65
C ASP A 18 -10.11 3.88 20.22
N GLY A 19 -9.92 2.60 20.51
CA GLY A 19 -8.64 2.07 21.01
C GLY A 19 -7.49 2.10 20.00
N ARG A 20 -7.78 2.19 18.69
CA ARG A 20 -6.75 2.17 17.62
C ARG A 20 -6.62 3.46 16.85
N ARG A 21 -7.36 4.51 17.23
CA ARG A 21 -7.38 5.78 16.52
C ARG A 21 -6.01 6.44 16.44
N ASP A 22 -5.21 6.28 17.50
CA ASP A 22 -3.90 6.93 17.63
C ASP A 22 -2.76 6.05 17.08
N GLU A 23 -3.03 4.77 16.79
CA GLU A 23 -2.04 3.80 16.27
C GLU A 23 -2.08 3.66 14.74
N LEU A 24 -3.22 3.93 14.11
CA LEU A 24 -3.47 3.59 12.71
C LEU A 24 -3.77 4.83 11.88
N SER A 25 -3.25 4.86 10.64
CA SER A 25 -3.63 5.91 9.69
C SER A 25 -5.13 5.87 9.38
N LYS A 26 -5.70 7.04 9.04
CA LYS A 26 -7.12 7.19 8.69
C LYS A 26 -7.53 6.22 7.59
N GLU A 27 -6.69 6.03 6.56
CA GLU A 27 -6.93 5.09 5.47
C GLU A 27 -6.97 3.64 5.94
N THR A 28 -6.12 3.28 6.90
CA THR A 28 -6.09 1.93 7.48
C THR A 28 -7.37 1.69 8.29
N LEU A 29 -7.80 2.67 9.07
CA LEU A 29 -9.06 2.62 9.82
C LEU A 29 -10.28 2.53 8.89
N ASP A 30 -10.33 3.31 7.81
CA ASP A 30 -11.42 3.24 6.83
C ASP A 30 -11.48 1.89 6.12
N GLY A 31 -10.30 1.34 5.77
CA GLY A 31 -10.20 0.00 5.19
C GLY A 31 -10.65 -1.10 6.15
N GLN A 32 -10.31 -0.99 7.43
CA GLN A 32 -10.79 -1.92 8.46
C GLN A 32 -12.28 -1.76 8.72
N LYS A 33 -12.78 -0.52 8.74
CA LYS A 33 -14.21 -0.20 8.92
C LYS A 33 -15.08 -0.90 7.88
N TYR A 34 -14.71 -0.84 6.61
CA TYR A 34 -15.44 -1.55 5.55
C TYR A 34 -15.52 -3.07 5.82
N ARG A 35 -14.41 -3.68 6.25
CA ARG A 35 -14.33 -5.12 6.49
C ARG A 35 -15.10 -5.55 7.74
N ILE A 36 -15.07 -4.75 8.81
CA ILE A 36 -15.81 -5.04 10.04
C ILE A 36 -17.30 -4.75 9.88
N ARG A 37 -17.69 -3.74 9.11
CA ARG A 37 -19.10 -3.53 8.77
C ARG A 37 -19.71 -4.70 8.01
N ALA A 38 -18.94 -5.37 7.15
CA ALA A 38 -19.39 -6.61 6.51
C ALA A 38 -19.71 -7.71 7.54
N PHE A 39 -18.91 -7.80 8.61
CA PHE A 39 -19.16 -8.72 9.70
C PHE A 39 -20.38 -8.34 10.54
N ILE A 40 -20.54 -7.05 10.83
CA ILE A 40 -21.72 -6.54 11.56
C ILE A 40 -23.01 -6.82 10.76
N ALA A 41 -23.01 -6.55 9.45
CA ALA A 41 -24.17 -6.83 8.59
C ALA A 41 -24.52 -8.33 8.58
N TRP A 42 -23.53 -9.20 8.54
CA TRP A 42 -23.75 -10.64 8.67
C TRP A 42 -24.32 -11.01 10.06
N CYS A 43 -23.82 -10.40 11.14
CA CYS A 43 -24.40 -10.61 12.47
C CYS A 43 -25.87 -10.15 12.52
N GLU A 44 -26.23 -9.03 11.90
CA GLU A 44 -27.61 -8.56 11.81
C GLU A 44 -28.50 -9.56 11.06
N GLU A 45 -28.03 -10.09 9.92
CA GLU A 45 -28.76 -11.08 9.11
C GLU A 45 -29.02 -12.39 9.86
N GLU A 46 -28.03 -12.85 10.64
CA GLU A 46 -28.12 -14.07 11.44
C GLU A 46 -28.78 -13.84 12.82
N GLY A 47 -29.16 -12.61 13.16
CA GLY A 47 -29.75 -12.27 14.46
C GLY A 47 -28.78 -12.35 15.65
N ILE A 48 -27.48 -12.17 15.40
CA ILE A 48 -26.42 -12.19 16.42
C ILE A 48 -26.27 -10.79 17.03
N GLU A 49 -27.05 -10.53 18.08
CA GLU A 49 -27.02 -9.25 18.81
C GLU A 49 -25.95 -9.22 19.92
N ASN A 50 -25.43 -10.38 20.33
CA ASN A 50 -24.43 -10.52 21.38
C ASN A 50 -23.21 -11.32 20.90
N LEU A 51 -22.02 -10.72 20.99
CA LEU A 51 -20.78 -11.37 20.58
C LEU A 51 -20.46 -12.63 21.41
N ASN A 52 -21.02 -12.77 22.61
CA ASN A 52 -20.87 -13.98 23.43
C ASN A 52 -21.35 -15.26 22.72
N ASP A 53 -22.28 -15.12 21.78
CA ASP A 53 -22.89 -16.24 21.05
C ASP A 53 -22.03 -16.71 19.87
N LEU A 54 -20.90 -16.04 19.60
CA LEU A 54 -19.98 -16.41 18.52
C LEU A 54 -19.11 -17.60 18.89
N ASP A 55 -19.08 -18.57 17.98
CA ASP A 55 -18.21 -19.73 18.03
C ASP A 55 -17.49 -19.96 16.69
N GLY A 56 -16.66 -21.00 16.61
CA GLY A 56 -15.96 -21.36 15.38
C GLY A 56 -16.88 -21.70 14.20
N ARG A 57 -18.11 -22.16 14.45
CA ARG A 57 -19.08 -22.44 13.38
C ARG A 57 -19.62 -21.14 12.79
N GLY A 58 -19.95 -20.16 13.63
CA GLY A 58 -20.31 -18.81 13.20
C GLY A 58 -19.20 -18.17 12.36
N LEU A 59 -17.94 -18.31 12.77
CA LEU A 59 -16.81 -17.79 11.98
C LEU A 59 -16.65 -18.45 10.62
N TYR A 60 -16.96 -19.75 10.51
CA TYR A 60 -16.98 -20.45 9.23
C TYR A 60 -18.14 -19.99 8.35
N ALA A 61 -19.34 -19.83 8.92
CA ALA A 61 -20.50 -19.29 8.23
C ALA A 61 -20.22 -17.89 7.68
N TYR A 62 -19.69 -16.98 8.50
CA TYR A 62 -19.27 -15.66 8.05
C TYR A 62 -18.24 -15.72 6.91
N ARG A 63 -17.26 -16.64 6.96
CA ARG A 63 -16.29 -16.80 5.87
C ARG A 63 -16.98 -17.16 4.54
N VAL A 64 -17.95 -18.07 4.58
CA VAL A 64 -18.69 -18.50 3.38
C VAL A 64 -19.51 -17.33 2.84
N TRP A 65 -20.32 -16.71 3.70
CA TRP A 65 -21.14 -15.53 3.38
C TRP A 65 -20.29 -14.40 2.80
N ARG A 66 -19.14 -14.10 3.41
CA ARG A 66 -18.26 -13.03 2.92
C ARG A 66 -17.60 -13.39 1.60
N ARG A 67 -17.28 -14.66 1.36
CA ARG A 67 -16.72 -15.13 0.08
C ARG A 67 -17.73 -14.95 -1.04
N GLU A 68 -19.00 -15.26 -0.80
CA GLU A 68 -20.07 -15.15 -1.80
C GLU A 68 -20.36 -13.70 -2.21
N GLY A 69 -19.82 -12.71 -1.52
CA GLY A 69 -19.91 -11.31 -1.93
C GLY A 69 -21.10 -10.57 -1.35
N ASN A 70 -21.83 -11.17 -0.41
CA ASN A 70 -23.11 -10.70 0.17
C ASN A 70 -23.05 -9.34 0.90
N TYR A 71 -21.91 -8.63 0.89
CA TYR A 71 -21.80 -7.29 1.46
C TYR A 71 -21.34 -6.27 0.43
N GLY A 72 -22.19 -5.27 0.20
CA GLY A 72 -21.98 -4.18 -0.74
C GLY A 72 -22.53 -4.43 -2.15
N ALA A 73 -23.25 -5.53 -2.37
CA ALA A 73 -24.11 -5.69 -3.54
C ALA A 73 -25.36 -4.83 -3.36
N ASP A 74 -25.79 -4.15 -4.41
CA ASP A 74 -27.08 -3.47 -4.44
C ASP A 74 -28.21 -4.53 -4.46
N ASP A 75 -29.40 -4.19 -3.95
CA ASP A 75 -30.54 -5.14 -3.85
C ASP A 75 -30.93 -5.79 -5.21
N ASP A 76 -30.55 -5.15 -6.32
CA ASP A 76 -30.81 -5.59 -7.69
C ASP A 76 -29.62 -6.30 -8.38
N GLU A 77 -28.47 -6.45 -7.70
CA GLU A 77 -27.26 -7.08 -8.27
C GLU A 77 -26.97 -8.46 -7.65
N GLU A 78 -26.65 -9.45 -8.49
CA GLU A 78 -26.16 -10.73 -8.00
C GLU A 78 -24.77 -10.56 -7.35
N PRO A 79 -24.55 -11.08 -6.12
CA PRO A 79 -23.27 -10.99 -5.44
C PRO A 79 -22.11 -11.59 -6.27
N GLU A 80 -21.03 -10.84 -6.44
CA GLU A 80 -19.81 -11.36 -7.07
C GLU A 80 -18.88 -11.98 -6.00
N GLU A 81 -18.44 -13.22 -6.24
CA GLU A 81 -17.53 -13.91 -5.33
C GLU A 81 -16.22 -13.14 -5.12
N LEU A 82 -15.84 -12.93 -3.86
CA LEU A 82 -14.59 -12.27 -3.53
C LEU A 82 -13.38 -13.12 -3.93
N ARG A 83 -12.43 -12.48 -4.60
CA ARG A 83 -11.08 -13.03 -4.81
C ARG A 83 -10.47 -13.50 -3.49
N THR A 84 -9.78 -14.63 -3.50
CA THR A 84 -9.20 -15.26 -2.31
C THR A 84 -8.30 -14.32 -1.50
N VAL A 85 -7.52 -13.49 -2.18
CA VAL A 85 -6.65 -12.46 -1.57
C VAL A 85 -7.46 -11.42 -0.79
N THR A 86 -8.56 -10.94 -1.39
CA THR A 86 -9.46 -9.99 -0.75
C THR A 86 -10.11 -10.61 0.49
N LEU A 87 -10.61 -11.85 0.37
CA LEU A 87 -11.21 -12.58 1.49
C LEU A 87 -10.21 -12.78 2.64
N LYS A 88 -8.98 -13.20 2.33
CA LYS A 88 -7.90 -13.34 3.33
C LYS A 88 -7.63 -12.02 4.06
N GLY A 89 -7.60 -10.90 3.35
CA GLY A 89 -7.48 -9.57 3.95
C GLY A 89 -8.64 -9.20 4.88
N ASN A 90 -9.88 -9.56 4.50
CA ASN A 90 -11.07 -9.39 5.34
C ASN A 90 -10.95 -10.21 6.64
N LEU A 91 -10.64 -11.50 6.52
CA LEU A 91 -10.52 -12.42 7.65
C LEU A 91 -9.35 -12.07 8.58
N ALA A 92 -8.24 -11.56 8.04
CA ALA A 92 -7.12 -11.09 8.86
C ALA A 92 -7.50 -9.87 9.71
N THR A 93 -8.31 -8.95 9.16
CA THR A 93 -8.88 -7.83 9.92
C THR A 93 -9.86 -8.32 10.98
N LEU A 94 -10.76 -9.26 10.62
CA LEU A 94 -11.67 -9.88 11.59
C LEU A 94 -10.92 -10.53 12.74
N ARG A 95 -9.84 -11.28 12.45
CA ARG A 95 -9.00 -11.91 13.49
C ARG A 95 -8.42 -10.89 14.46
N ALA A 96 -7.90 -9.77 13.95
CA ALA A 96 -7.39 -8.71 14.81
C ALA A 96 -8.48 -8.05 15.66
N PHE A 97 -9.69 -7.91 15.11
CA PHE A 97 -10.86 -7.41 15.83
C PHE A 97 -11.31 -8.37 16.93
N LEU A 98 -11.48 -9.66 16.63
CA LEU A 98 -11.87 -10.67 17.63
C LEU A 98 -10.83 -10.85 18.73
N ARG A 99 -9.54 -10.69 18.42
CA ARG A 99 -8.48 -10.67 19.43
C ARG A 99 -8.67 -9.51 20.42
N PHE A 100 -9.05 -8.33 19.92
CA PHE A 100 -9.40 -7.21 20.80
C PHE A 100 -10.65 -7.52 21.63
N CYS A 101 -11.70 -8.06 21.00
CA CYS A 101 -12.92 -8.47 21.71
C CYS A 101 -12.63 -9.47 22.83
N GLY A 102 -11.73 -10.43 22.61
CA GLY A 102 -11.29 -11.38 23.63
C GLY A 102 -10.61 -10.69 24.81
N ASN A 103 -9.74 -9.71 24.56
CA ASN A 103 -9.05 -8.94 25.61
C ASN A 103 -10.00 -8.11 26.49
N ILE A 104 -11.19 -7.74 25.99
CA ILE A 104 -12.21 -7.00 26.75
C ILE A 104 -13.35 -7.92 27.24
N ASN A 105 -13.17 -9.23 27.19
CA ASN A 105 -14.15 -10.25 27.59
C ASN A 105 -15.47 -10.24 26.79
N ALA A 106 -15.47 -9.75 25.55
CA ALA A 106 -16.67 -9.75 24.69
C ALA A 106 -16.85 -11.05 23.87
N VAL A 107 -15.80 -11.84 23.75
CA VAL A 107 -15.81 -13.19 23.15
C VAL A 107 -14.84 -14.07 23.92
N SER A 108 -14.88 -15.39 23.69
CA SER A 108 -13.83 -16.28 24.19
C SER A 108 -12.44 -15.81 23.77
N GLU A 109 -11.49 -15.81 24.72
CA GLU A 109 -10.12 -15.28 24.53
C GLU A 109 -9.39 -15.94 23.35
N GLU A 110 -9.73 -17.19 23.00
CA GLU A 110 -9.09 -17.97 21.94
C GLU A 110 -9.88 -17.97 20.61
N LEU A 111 -11.05 -17.33 20.56
CA LEU A 111 -11.93 -17.38 19.38
C LEU A 111 -11.22 -16.87 18.11
N PHE A 112 -10.33 -15.89 18.25
CA PHE A 112 -9.57 -15.34 17.13
C PHE A 112 -8.63 -16.37 16.47
N GLU A 113 -8.25 -17.45 17.15
CA GLU A 113 -7.43 -18.52 16.58
C GLU A 113 -8.23 -19.42 15.63
N GLN A 114 -9.55 -19.50 15.84
CA GLN A 114 -10.47 -20.29 15.05
C GLN A 114 -10.87 -19.60 13.73
N VAL A 115 -10.45 -18.34 13.51
CA VAL A 115 -10.72 -17.63 12.25
C VAL A 115 -10.09 -18.41 11.09
N PRO A 116 -10.90 -18.88 10.12
CA PRO A 116 -10.45 -19.81 9.11
C PRO A 116 -9.66 -19.08 8.02
N LEU A 117 -8.43 -18.67 8.31
CA LEU A 117 -7.51 -18.08 7.33
C LEU A 117 -7.05 -19.17 6.36
N SER A 118 -7.30 -18.99 5.06
CA SER A 118 -6.71 -19.86 4.05
C SER A 118 -5.19 -19.69 4.04
N ALA A 119 -4.46 -20.82 4.09
CA ALA A 119 -3.02 -20.86 3.88
C ALA A 119 -2.73 -20.68 2.38
N VAL A 120 -2.98 -19.48 1.85
CA VAL A 120 -2.52 -19.13 0.52
C VAL A 120 -0.99 -19.11 0.57
N SER A 121 -0.35 -19.93 -0.26
CA SER A 121 1.11 -19.96 -0.37
C SER A 121 1.65 -18.54 -0.62
N ARG A 122 2.76 -18.17 0.02
CA ARG A 122 3.42 -16.87 -0.20
C ARG A 122 3.79 -16.75 -1.69
N GLY A 123 2.92 -16.16 -2.51
CA GLY A 123 3.14 -16.04 -3.95
C GLY A 123 1.88 -15.76 -4.79
N GLU A 124 0.71 -16.20 -4.35
CA GLU A 124 -0.56 -15.89 -5.06
C GLU A 124 -1.15 -14.52 -4.67
N ASP A 125 -0.56 -13.85 -3.68
CA ASP A 125 -0.93 -12.52 -3.17
C ASP A 125 -0.41 -11.35 -4.04
N VAL A 126 0.28 -11.64 -5.14
CA VAL A 126 0.92 -10.63 -5.99
C VAL A 126 0.38 -10.72 -7.40
N SER A 127 0.00 -9.58 -7.97
CA SER A 127 -0.31 -9.47 -9.40
C SER A 127 0.81 -10.11 -10.22
N LYS A 128 0.50 -11.15 -10.99
CA LYS A 128 1.46 -11.82 -11.88
C LYS A 128 1.82 -10.99 -13.12
N THR A 129 1.10 -9.90 -13.36
CA THR A 129 1.40 -8.96 -14.45
C THR A 129 2.27 -7.84 -13.93
N THR A 130 3.58 -8.02 -14.05
CA THR A 130 4.54 -6.91 -14.03
C THR A 130 4.45 -6.18 -15.36
N LEU A 131 4.51 -4.84 -15.35
CA LEU A 131 4.61 -4.08 -16.60
C LEU A 131 5.91 -4.48 -17.29
N ASP A 132 5.79 -4.99 -18.52
CA ASP A 132 6.93 -5.34 -19.33
C ASP A 132 7.81 -4.09 -19.62
N PRO A 133 9.14 -4.15 -19.44
CA PRO A 133 10.01 -3.01 -19.64
C PRO A 133 9.96 -2.42 -21.06
N GLU A 134 9.86 -3.24 -22.10
CA GLU A 134 9.78 -2.75 -23.48
C GLU A 134 8.48 -1.97 -23.69
N ARG A 135 7.38 -2.47 -23.13
CA ARG A 135 6.10 -1.75 -23.13
C ARG A 135 6.20 -0.43 -22.39
N ALA A 136 6.89 -0.38 -21.26
CA ALA A 136 7.08 0.87 -20.50
C ALA A 136 7.90 1.90 -21.29
N HIS A 137 8.99 1.48 -21.93
CA HIS A 137 9.80 2.33 -22.79
C HIS A 137 8.98 2.86 -23.98
N ALA A 138 8.19 2.02 -24.64
CA ALA A 138 7.32 2.45 -25.74
C ALA A 138 6.30 3.52 -25.31
N ILE A 139 5.72 3.38 -24.11
CA ILE A 139 4.82 4.39 -23.53
C ILE A 139 5.58 5.69 -23.27
N LEU A 140 6.77 5.62 -22.69
CA LEU A 140 7.60 6.80 -22.38
C LEU A 140 8.05 7.51 -23.66
N ASP A 141 8.52 6.79 -24.68
CA ASP A 141 8.91 7.37 -25.97
C ASP A 141 7.72 8.05 -26.66
N TYR A 142 6.51 7.46 -26.59
CA TYR A 142 5.29 8.10 -27.10
C TYR A 142 4.96 9.39 -26.35
N LEU A 143 5.02 9.36 -25.01
CA LEU A 143 4.74 10.54 -24.18
C LEU A 143 5.79 11.62 -24.38
N GLU A 144 7.07 11.27 -24.52
CA GLU A 144 8.15 12.19 -24.84
C GLU A 144 7.91 12.87 -26.20
N LYS A 145 7.51 12.10 -27.21
CA LYS A 145 7.33 12.62 -28.58
C LYS A 145 6.08 13.48 -28.76
N TYR A 146 4.95 13.10 -28.16
CA TYR A 146 3.64 13.72 -28.46
C TYR A 146 3.02 14.46 -27.27
N HIS A 147 3.45 14.17 -26.06
CA HIS A 147 2.91 14.74 -24.82
C HIS A 147 4.03 15.31 -23.93
N TYR A 148 5.07 15.85 -24.57
CA TYR A 148 6.26 16.38 -23.90
C TYR A 148 5.86 17.38 -22.81
N THR A 149 6.54 17.29 -21.66
CA THR A 149 6.29 18.09 -20.44
C THR A 149 4.83 18.24 -20.01
N THR A 150 3.92 17.38 -20.45
CA THR A 150 2.54 17.36 -19.93
C THR A 150 2.49 16.66 -18.58
N ARG A 151 1.40 16.88 -17.83
CA ARG A 151 1.16 16.18 -16.56
C ARG A 151 1.27 14.66 -16.70
N THR A 152 0.69 14.08 -17.76
CA THR A 152 0.72 12.63 -18.00
C THR A 152 2.15 12.13 -18.20
N HIS A 153 2.95 12.86 -18.97
CA HIS A 153 4.35 12.52 -19.18
C HIS A 153 5.13 12.55 -17.86
N VAL A 154 5.04 13.63 -17.08
CA VAL A 154 5.71 13.75 -15.77
C VAL A 154 5.30 12.64 -14.80
N VAL A 155 4.00 12.34 -14.71
CA VAL A 155 3.49 11.31 -13.80
C VAL A 155 4.05 9.94 -14.14
N VAL A 156 4.00 9.53 -15.41
CA VAL A 156 4.49 8.22 -15.85
C VAL A 156 6.01 8.14 -15.72
N LEU A 157 6.73 9.20 -16.11
CA LEU A 157 8.18 9.29 -16.01
C LEU A 157 8.66 9.15 -14.57
N LEU A 158 8.06 9.87 -13.61
CA LEU A 158 8.43 9.77 -12.21
C LEU A 158 8.09 8.42 -11.59
N LEU A 159 6.93 7.83 -11.93
CA LEU A 159 6.56 6.49 -11.46
C LEU A 159 7.59 5.44 -11.93
N TRP A 160 7.99 5.51 -13.20
CA TRP A 160 8.99 4.61 -13.77
C TRP A 160 10.39 4.84 -13.16
N HIS A 161 10.84 6.09 -13.10
CA HIS A 161 12.20 6.42 -12.66
C HIS A 161 12.43 6.20 -11.16
N THR A 162 11.45 6.56 -10.33
CA THR A 162 11.61 6.51 -8.86
C THR A 162 11.04 5.25 -8.23
N GLY A 163 10.17 4.52 -8.94
CA GLY A 163 9.39 3.42 -8.37
C GLY A 163 8.51 3.87 -7.19
N CYS A 164 8.20 5.16 -7.09
CA CYS A 164 7.41 5.67 -5.99
C CYS A 164 5.95 5.21 -6.09
N ARG A 165 5.25 5.28 -4.95
CA ARG A 165 3.81 5.01 -4.94
C ARG A 165 3.08 6.24 -5.45
N THR A 166 1.93 6.05 -6.11
CA THR A 166 1.10 7.16 -6.59
C THR A 166 0.74 8.17 -5.49
N ALA A 167 0.53 7.70 -4.25
CA ALA A 167 0.31 8.58 -3.11
C ALA A 167 1.54 9.44 -2.75
N ALA A 168 2.74 8.89 -2.87
CA ALA A 168 3.99 9.62 -2.63
C ALA A 168 4.28 10.60 -3.77
N LEU A 169 4.01 10.23 -5.01
CA LEU A 169 4.10 11.13 -6.17
C LEU A 169 3.20 12.37 -6.00
N ARG A 170 1.96 12.17 -5.56
CA ARG A 170 1.01 13.26 -5.29
C ARG A 170 1.48 14.18 -4.16
N ALA A 171 2.23 13.64 -3.20
CA ALA A 171 2.72 14.39 -2.05
C ALA A 171 3.87 15.34 -2.39
N LEU A 172 4.49 15.21 -3.57
CA LEU A 172 5.59 16.07 -3.99
C LEU A 172 5.13 17.50 -4.22
N ASP A 173 5.87 18.43 -3.63
CA ASP A 173 5.77 19.86 -3.82
C ASP A 173 6.95 20.40 -4.61
N LEU A 174 6.88 21.65 -5.07
CA LEU A 174 8.00 22.27 -5.77
C LEU A 174 9.26 22.36 -4.89
N GLU A 175 9.09 22.56 -3.58
CA GLU A 175 10.18 22.58 -2.59
C GLU A 175 10.87 21.22 -2.42
N ASP A 176 10.22 20.14 -2.83
CA ASP A 176 10.77 18.78 -2.76
C ASP A 176 11.71 18.45 -3.93
N LEU A 177 11.87 19.39 -4.87
CA LEU A 177 12.66 19.20 -6.08
C LEU A 177 14.01 19.90 -5.95
N ASP A 178 15.07 19.13 -6.13
CA ASP A 178 16.42 19.64 -6.28
C ASP A 178 16.85 19.46 -7.75
N LEU A 179 16.43 20.42 -8.58
CA LEU A 179 16.68 20.43 -10.03
C LEU A 179 17.95 21.21 -10.40
N ASP A 180 18.59 21.88 -9.46
CA ASP A 180 19.81 22.68 -9.64
C ASP A 180 21.01 22.13 -8.85
N ALA A 181 20.86 20.98 -8.18
CA ALA A 181 21.87 20.36 -7.31
C ALA A 181 22.31 21.28 -6.16
N SER A 182 21.38 22.06 -5.60
CA SER A 182 21.65 23.03 -4.55
C SER A 182 21.72 22.43 -3.14
N ARG A 183 21.37 21.13 -2.96
CA ARG A 183 21.37 20.52 -1.63
C ARG A 183 22.79 20.44 -1.03
N PRO A 184 22.96 20.79 0.26
CA PRO A 184 24.29 20.92 0.87
C PRO A 184 25.03 19.60 1.10
N ASN A 185 24.33 18.46 1.11
CA ASN A 185 24.87 17.18 1.57
C ASN A 185 24.85 16.06 0.51
N ALA A 186 24.62 16.37 -0.76
CA ALA A 186 24.69 15.38 -1.84
C ALA A 186 24.75 16.02 -3.23
N ASP A 187 25.55 15.44 -4.12
CA ASP A 187 25.70 15.92 -5.50
C ASP A 187 24.63 15.35 -6.44
N GLY A 188 24.31 16.07 -7.51
CA GLY A 188 23.40 15.66 -8.59
C GLY A 188 21.95 16.10 -8.37
N LEU A 189 21.03 15.70 -9.25
CA LEU A 189 19.62 16.13 -9.19
C LEU A 189 18.78 15.11 -8.42
N ALA A 190 17.76 15.55 -7.69
CA ALA A 190 16.94 14.63 -6.91
C ALA A 190 15.52 15.14 -6.62
N VAL A 191 14.67 14.21 -6.18
CA VAL A 191 13.36 14.50 -5.58
C VAL A 191 13.30 13.95 -4.16
N HIS A 192 12.67 14.69 -3.25
CA HIS A 192 12.54 14.34 -1.84
C HIS A 192 11.11 13.88 -1.53
N PHE A 193 10.95 12.64 -1.08
CA PHE A 193 9.66 12.20 -0.55
C PHE A 193 9.60 12.52 0.93
N VAL A 194 8.62 13.33 1.35
CA VAL A 194 8.45 13.80 2.73
C VAL A 194 7.11 13.33 3.30
N HIS A 195 7.09 12.93 4.56
CA HIS A 195 5.87 12.51 5.27
C HIS A 195 5.22 13.72 5.96
N ARG A 196 4.11 14.21 5.41
CA ARG A 196 3.36 15.36 5.96
C ARG A 196 1.92 14.96 6.30
N PRO A 197 1.67 14.19 7.38
CA PRO A 197 0.35 13.65 7.70
C PRO A 197 -0.62 14.75 8.17
N ALA A 198 -0.12 15.74 8.92
CA ALA A 198 -0.92 16.88 9.40
C ALA A 198 -1.45 17.76 8.26
N GLU A 199 -0.80 17.71 7.10
CA GLU A 199 -1.11 18.48 5.90
C GLU A 199 -1.71 17.60 4.78
N GLY A 200 -2.25 16.43 5.14
CA GLY A 200 -3.00 15.58 4.21
C GLY A 200 -2.19 14.80 3.17
N THR A 201 -0.85 14.77 3.28
CA THR A 201 0.04 14.01 2.38
C THR A 201 0.94 13.03 3.15
N PRO A 202 0.37 12.02 3.83
CA PRO A 202 1.15 10.98 4.50
C PRO A 202 1.78 10.01 3.50
N LEU A 203 3.04 9.65 3.73
CA LEU A 203 3.69 8.50 3.10
C LEU A 203 3.23 7.17 3.73
N LYS A 204 3.16 6.11 2.93
CA LYS A 204 2.68 4.78 3.36
C LYS A 204 3.48 4.15 4.52
N ASN A 205 4.76 4.47 4.63
CA ASN A 205 5.66 3.92 5.64
C ASN A 205 6.07 4.99 6.66
N ASP A 206 5.25 6.03 6.80
CA ASP A 206 5.50 7.18 7.66
C ASP A 206 6.89 7.79 7.41
N GLU A 207 7.59 8.22 8.45
CA GLU A 207 8.96 8.74 8.39
C GLU A 207 9.94 7.76 7.72
N LYS A 208 9.72 6.44 7.85
CA LYS A 208 10.55 5.42 7.16
C LYS A 208 10.35 5.40 5.65
N GLY A 209 9.33 6.09 5.16
CA GLY A 209 9.07 6.32 3.75
C GLY A 209 9.86 7.50 3.18
N GLU A 210 10.41 8.36 4.03
CA GLU A 210 11.14 9.55 3.61
C GLU A 210 12.47 9.18 2.98
N ARG A 211 12.77 9.79 1.84
CA ARG A 211 13.98 9.50 1.07
C ARG A 211 14.20 10.49 -0.05
N TRP A 212 15.48 10.70 -0.36
CA TRP A 212 15.91 11.29 -1.61
C TRP A 212 16.03 10.23 -2.69
N ASN A 213 15.48 10.52 -3.87
CA ASN A 213 15.65 9.72 -5.07
C ASN A 213 16.39 10.58 -6.10
N THR A 214 17.61 10.18 -6.46
CA THR A 214 18.35 10.81 -7.55
C THR A 214 17.57 10.69 -8.86
N ILE A 215 17.61 11.74 -9.67
CA ILE A 215 17.01 11.79 -11.00
C ILE A 215 18.07 12.16 -12.04
N SER A 216 17.86 11.74 -13.29
CA SER A 216 18.74 12.14 -14.40
C SER A 216 18.47 13.58 -14.83
N GLU A 217 19.44 14.18 -15.54
CA GLU A 217 19.29 15.51 -16.17
C GLU A 217 18.08 15.57 -17.08
N PHE A 218 17.80 14.50 -17.83
CA PHE A 218 16.60 14.41 -18.67
C PHE A 218 15.32 14.52 -17.85
N VAL A 219 15.20 13.76 -16.75
CA VAL A 219 14.02 13.83 -15.88
C VAL A 219 13.86 15.23 -15.29
N ALA A 220 14.95 15.84 -14.82
CA ALA A 220 14.92 17.19 -14.30
C ALA A 220 14.49 18.22 -15.35
N ALA A 221 14.97 18.11 -16.59
CA ALA A 221 14.56 18.97 -17.70
C ALA A 221 13.06 18.81 -18.02
N VAL A 222 12.54 17.58 -18.01
CA VAL A 222 11.10 17.34 -18.20
C VAL A 222 10.27 17.92 -17.05
N LEU A 223 10.74 17.82 -15.80
CA LEU A 223 10.08 18.43 -14.64
C LEU A 223 10.07 19.95 -14.75
N GLN A 224 11.22 20.55 -15.05
CA GLN A 224 11.35 22.00 -15.22
C GLN A 224 10.43 22.50 -16.35
N GLY A 225 10.45 21.85 -17.52
CA GLY A 225 9.58 22.23 -18.63
C GLY A 225 8.08 22.04 -18.34
N TYR A 226 7.71 21.11 -17.44
CA TYR A 226 6.34 21.00 -16.96
C TYR A 226 5.98 22.14 -16.01
N ILE A 227 6.88 22.49 -15.08
CA ILE A 227 6.70 23.59 -14.13
C ILE A 227 6.54 24.93 -14.86
N ASP A 228 7.35 25.18 -15.89
CA ASP A 228 7.36 26.43 -16.65
C ASP A 228 6.20 26.54 -17.67
N GLY A 229 5.64 25.41 -18.07
CA GLY A 229 4.62 25.32 -19.12
C GLY A 229 3.26 24.84 -18.63
N HIS A 230 3.08 23.51 -18.60
CA HIS A 230 1.76 22.89 -18.45
C HIS A 230 1.24 22.82 -17.01
N ARG A 231 2.08 23.07 -16.00
CA ARG A 231 1.67 23.03 -14.60
C ARG A 231 0.75 24.21 -14.29
N VAL A 232 -0.40 23.92 -13.69
CA VAL A 232 -1.29 24.97 -13.17
C VAL A 232 -0.71 25.47 -11.83
N PRO A 233 -0.35 26.76 -11.66
CA PRO A 233 0.25 27.30 -10.45
C PRO A 233 -0.80 27.53 -9.36
N LYS A 234 -1.25 26.45 -8.73
CA LYS A 234 -2.17 26.46 -7.59
C LYS A 234 -1.46 26.04 -6.31
N THR A 235 -1.86 26.65 -5.21
CA THR A 235 -1.53 26.21 -3.86
C THR A 235 -2.63 25.30 -3.31
N ASP A 236 -2.29 24.47 -2.32
CA ASP A 236 -3.29 23.71 -1.57
C ASP A 236 -3.78 24.47 -0.33
N GLU A 237 -4.66 23.85 0.47
CA GLU A 237 -5.25 24.47 1.67
C GLU A 237 -4.24 24.75 2.80
N TYR A 238 -3.00 24.28 2.66
CA TYR A 238 -1.90 24.51 3.58
C TYR A 238 -0.85 25.48 2.99
N ASP A 239 -1.23 26.26 1.96
CA ASP A 239 -0.36 27.20 1.23
C ASP A 239 0.87 26.57 0.56
N ARG A 240 0.87 25.25 0.36
CA ARG A 240 1.96 24.56 -0.33
C ARG A 240 1.78 24.61 -1.83
N ALA A 241 2.87 24.46 -2.58
CA ALA A 241 2.85 24.43 -4.04
C ALA A 241 3.04 23.00 -4.59
N PRO A 242 1.97 22.22 -4.81
CA PRO A 242 2.06 20.88 -5.36
C PRO A 242 2.77 20.83 -6.70
N LEU A 243 3.55 19.78 -6.94
CA LEU A 243 4.11 19.49 -8.26
C LEU A 243 2.98 19.13 -9.24
N VAL A 244 2.20 18.11 -8.92
CA VAL A 244 1.14 17.60 -9.81
C VAL A 244 -0.20 18.27 -9.48
N THR A 245 -0.62 19.19 -10.35
CA THR A 245 -1.84 19.99 -10.15
C THR A 245 -2.89 19.74 -11.24
N THR A 246 -4.11 20.14 -10.91
CA THR A 246 -5.27 20.26 -11.78
C THR A 246 -5.85 21.67 -11.63
N GLU A 247 -6.87 22.02 -12.41
CA GLU A 247 -7.61 23.28 -12.24
C GLU A 247 -8.19 23.44 -10.82
N HIS A 248 -8.43 22.32 -10.13
CA HIS A 248 -8.94 22.25 -8.76
C HIS A 248 -7.84 22.16 -7.68
N GLY A 249 -6.57 22.39 -8.03
CA GLY A 249 -5.44 22.29 -7.09
C GLY A 249 -4.73 20.93 -7.13
N ARG A 250 -4.17 20.48 -6.00
CA ARG A 250 -3.46 19.19 -5.89
C ARG A 250 -4.36 18.05 -6.39
N ILE A 251 -3.83 17.18 -7.24
CA ILE A 251 -4.60 16.01 -7.71
C ILE A 251 -5.07 15.19 -6.52
N THR A 252 -6.37 14.91 -6.39
CA THR A 252 -6.89 14.15 -5.25
C THR A 252 -6.76 12.65 -5.47
N ARG A 253 -6.91 11.85 -4.41
CA ARG A 253 -7.05 10.40 -4.55
C ARG A 253 -8.38 10.12 -5.27
N PRO A 254 -8.45 9.26 -6.30
CA PRO A 254 -9.73 8.66 -6.62
C PRO A 254 -10.23 7.93 -5.36
N ARG A 255 -11.45 8.21 -4.92
CA ARG A 255 -12.12 7.35 -3.93
C ARG A 255 -12.18 5.97 -4.55
N CYS A 256 -11.73 4.97 -3.80
CA CYS A 256 -11.98 3.57 -4.19
C CYS A 256 -13.48 3.33 -3.97
N GLY A 257 -14.26 3.58 -5.02
CA GLY A 257 -15.70 3.33 -5.11
C GLY A 257 -16.00 2.96 -6.57
N THR A 258 -16.41 1.71 -6.74
CA THR A 258 -17.30 1.14 -7.76
C THR A 258 -17.50 1.86 -9.11
N HIS A 259 -17.16 1.11 -10.17
CA HIS A 259 -17.53 1.17 -11.59
C HIS A 259 -17.54 2.51 -12.36
N SER A 260 -16.66 2.59 -13.36
CA SER A 260 -17.10 2.59 -14.76
C SER A 260 -15.92 2.28 -15.69
N THR A 261 -15.97 1.09 -16.28
CA THR A 261 -15.28 0.73 -17.52
C THR A 261 -15.82 1.64 -18.62
N GLY A 262 -15.20 2.80 -18.79
CA GLY A 262 -15.43 3.68 -19.93
C GLY A 262 -14.25 3.60 -20.90
N SER A 263 -14.52 3.12 -22.11
CA SER A 263 -13.66 3.16 -23.31
C SER A 263 -12.51 2.15 -23.42
N HIS A 264 -12.83 0.91 -23.79
CA HIS A 264 -12.01 0.15 -24.74
C HIS A 264 -12.89 -0.17 -25.95
N GLY A 265 -12.75 0.63 -27.02
CA GLY A 265 -13.29 0.28 -28.33
C GLY A 265 -12.37 -0.74 -29.01
N PRO A 266 -12.90 -1.76 -29.71
CA PRO A 266 -12.10 -2.81 -30.31
C PRO A 266 -11.56 -2.36 -31.68
N ALA A 267 -10.25 -2.43 -31.86
CA ALA A 267 -9.56 -2.51 -33.13
C ALA A 267 -8.21 -3.17 -32.83
N GLY A 268 -7.69 -4.15 -33.56
CA GLY A 268 -8.06 -4.80 -34.79
C GLY A 268 -6.93 -5.82 -35.01
N GLU A 269 -7.30 -6.98 -35.50
CA GLU A 269 -6.47 -8.17 -35.67
C GLU A 269 -5.35 -7.95 -36.71
N GLY A 270 -4.12 -8.38 -36.41
CA GLY A 270 -2.98 -8.19 -37.31
C GLY A 270 -1.66 -8.83 -36.85
N ARG A 271 -1.54 -10.13 -37.13
CA ARG A 271 -0.34 -10.93 -37.51
C ARG A 271 1.02 -10.56 -36.91
N GLY A 272 1.63 -11.55 -36.25
CA GLY A 272 2.98 -11.48 -35.73
C GLY A 272 4.08 -11.71 -36.76
N GLU A 273 5.29 -11.32 -36.36
CA GLU A 273 6.55 -12.06 -36.53
C GLU A 273 7.59 -11.51 -35.53
N PRO A 274 8.60 -12.30 -35.12
CA PRO A 274 9.44 -12.00 -33.96
C PRO A 274 10.68 -11.20 -34.35
N ILE A 275 11.02 -10.18 -33.56
CA ILE A 275 12.32 -9.51 -33.67
C ILE A 275 13.08 -9.77 -32.37
N GLY A 276 14.07 -10.67 -32.45
CA GLY A 276 15.09 -10.80 -31.42
C GLY A 276 16.07 -9.65 -31.48
N GLY A 277 16.52 -9.14 -30.32
CA GLY A 277 17.56 -8.12 -30.31
C GLY A 277 17.90 -7.58 -28.92
N GLY A 278 18.85 -8.26 -28.26
CA GLY A 278 19.72 -7.80 -27.16
C GLY A 278 19.38 -6.49 -26.43
N ALA A 279 19.04 -6.63 -25.14
CA ALA A 279 18.96 -5.55 -24.18
C ALA A 279 20.28 -4.73 -24.15
N ARG A 280 20.25 -3.53 -24.72
CA ARG A 280 21.22 -2.46 -24.44
C ARG A 280 20.62 -1.58 -23.36
N SER A 281 21.41 -1.28 -22.33
CA SER A 281 21.04 -0.31 -21.30
C SER A 281 20.91 1.07 -21.92
N ASP A 282 19.70 1.63 -21.94
CA ASP A 282 19.45 3.01 -22.34
C ASP A 282 19.95 3.95 -21.23
N PRO A 283 20.91 4.85 -21.50
CA PRO A 283 21.41 5.80 -20.50
C PRO A 283 20.34 6.76 -19.98
N ARG A 284 19.19 6.90 -20.67
CA ARG A 284 18.02 7.68 -20.19
C ARG A 284 17.27 7.00 -19.04
N PHE A 285 17.37 5.68 -18.95
CA PHE A 285 16.68 4.85 -17.96
C PHE A 285 17.65 3.88 -17.30
N PRO A 286 18.61 4.37 -16.50
CA PRO A 286 19.51 3.48 -15.78
C PRO A 286 18.66 2.65 -14.80
N GLY A 287 18.53 1.35 -15.09
CA GLY A 287 17.76 0.43 -14.26
C GLY A 287 18.18 0.56 -12.80
N SER A 288 17.23 0.86 -11.92
CA SER A 288 17.47 1.07 -10.49
C SER A 288 18.07 -0.20 -9.88
N ARG A 289 19.40 -0.28 -9.78
CA ARG A 289 20.06 -1.29 -8.98
C ARG A 289 19.82 -0.92 -7.53
N HIS A 290 18.79 -1.51 -6.93
CA HIS A 290 18.80 -1.68 -5.48
C HIS A 290 19.98 -2.59 -5.16
N ASP A 291 21.07 -1.99 -4.67
CA ASP A 291 22.16 -2.73 -4.06
C ASP A 291 21.58 -3.57 -2.92
N ARG A 292 21.36 -4.85 -3.19
CA ARG A 292 21.18 -5.85 -2.16
C ARG A 292 22.48 -5.90 -1.40
N VAL A 293 22.52 -5.28 -0.22
CA VAL A 293 23.54 -5.53 0.79
C VAL A 293 23.66 -7.05 0.96
N PRO A 294 24.80 -7.68 0.63
CA PRO A 294 24.95 -9.11 0.78
C PRO A 294 24.84 -9.49 2.26
N PRO A 295 24.17 -10.60 2.62
CA PRO A 295 24.08 -11.02 4.01
C PRO A 295 25.49 -11.32 4.52
N GLY A 296 25.97 -10.49 5.45
CA GLY A 296 27.24 -10.66 6.12
C GLY A 296 27.33 -12.04 6.75
N THR A 297 28.29 -12.83 6.29
CA THR A 297 28.71 -14.09 6.90
C THR A 297 29.04 -13.87 8.37
N ARG A 298 28.21 -14.42 9.26
CA ARG A 298 28.51 -14.53 10.70
C ARG A 298 29.82 -15.29 10.89
N ARG A 299 30.93 -14.59 11.10
CA ARG A 299 32.15 -15.18 11.65
C ARG A 299 31.87 -15.60 13.10
N ARG A 300 31.78 -16.92 13.30
CA ARG A 300 31.78 -17.58 14.61
C ARG A 300 33.04 -17.18 15.39
N ARG A 301 32.91 -16.37 16.44
CA ARG A 301 33.91 -16.35 17.51
C ARG A 301 33.65 -17.56 18.41
N ARG A 302 34.47 -18.60 18.24
CA ARG A 302 34.68 -19.65 19.24
C ARG A 302 35.28 -19.00 20.49
N GLN A 303 34.53 -18.93 21.59
CA GLN A 303 35.13 -18.87 22.92
C GLN A 303 35.51 -20.29 23.31
N ALA A 304 36.80 -20.50 23.52
CA ALA A 304 37.35 -21.76 23.98
C ALA A 304 36.95 -21.99 25.45
N ARG A 305 36.34 -23.15 25.69
CA ARG A 305 36.30 -23.78 27.01
C ARG A 305 37.71 -24.30 27.32
N GLN A 306 38.27 -23.90 28.46
CA GLN A 306 39.15 -24.78 29.24
C GLN A 306 38.55 -24.87 30.64
N SER A 307 38.28 -26.11 31.06
CA SER A 307 37.82 -26.48 32.40
C SER A 307 39.04 -26.92 33.27
N PRO A 308 38.87 -27.49 34.47
CA PRO A 308 39.32 -26.89 35.72
C PRO A 308 40.50 -27.65 36.34
N ARG A 309 41.16 -27.09 37.37
CA ARG A 309 41.72 -27.89 38.47
C ARG A 309 42.06 -27.04 39.69
N ALA A 310 41.81 -27.66 40.83
CA ALA A 310 41.88 -27.14 42.19
C ALA A 310 43.30 -27.14 42.79
N HIS A 311 43.40 -26.40 43.91
CA HIS A 311 44.23 -26.56 45.10
C HIS A 311 45.24 -25.45 45.39
N GLY A 312 45.16 -24.93 46.62
CA GLY A 312 46.23 -24.16 47.24
C GLY A 312 45.76 -23.20 48.32
N ARG A 313 45.74 -23.66 49.57
CA ARG A 313 45.66 -22.84 50.80
C ARG A 313 46.74 -21.75 50.82
N ALA A 314 46.46 -20.61 51.46
CA ALA A 314 47.01 -20.24 52.78
C ALA A 314 47.15 -18.71 52.97
N ARG A 315 46.76 -18.30 54.20
CA ARG A 315 46.98 -17.03 54.91
C ARG A 315 46.05 -15.88 54.59
#